data_AF-M8BMB1-F1
#
_entry.id   AF-M8BMB1-F1
#
_cell.length_a   1.000
_cell.length_b   1.000
_cell.length_c   1.000
_cell.angle_alpha   90.00
_cell.angle_beta   90.00
_cell.angle_gamma   90.00
#
_symmetry.space_group_name_H-M   'P 1'
#
loop_
_entity.id
_entity.type
_entity.pdbx_description
1 polymer ?
#
loop_
_entity_poly.entity_id
_entity_poly.type
_entity_poly.pdbx_seq_one_letter_code
_entity_poly.pdbx_strand_id
1 'polypeptide(L)'
;MAHASRRKVFSENMGKKSEPEVKMCKQSENWTIVTFKPDLAKFDLTELDHDIVALMRRRVGDMAGILGKSVNVELNGQKVAAKSFSEYVQLYIDSVSKEGVELPSIYQKENDHWEVCVSLSQGQFQQVSFVNGIATIRGGTHVNYVANQIASHLMGIVNKINKQASMKLHTVKGYLWVFVNALIENPLFDSQTKETLTTHQSSFGSTCFLSEDFLKRGM
;
A
#
# COMPACT_ATOMS: atom_id res chain seq x y z
N MET A 1 -21.95 16.57 -28.76
CA MET A 1 -21.98 17.53 -27.63
C MET A 1 -20.66 18.28 -27.63
N ALA A 2 -20.65 19.59 -27.38
CA ALA A 2 -19.39 20.33 -27.22
C ALA A 2 -18.77 19.94 -25.87
N HIS A 3 -17.49 19.54 -25.87
CA HIS A 3 -16.74 19.28 -24.64
C HIS A 3 -16.06 20.58 -24.18
N ALA A 4 -15.99 20.77 -22.86
CA ALA A 4 -15.39 21.96 -22.28
C ALA A 4 -14.36 21.60 -21.21
N SER A 5 -13.18 22.19 -21.32
CA SER A 5 -12.17 22.22 -20.26
C SER A 5 -12.56 23.28 -19.23
N ARG A 6 -12.30 22.99 -17.95
CA ARG A 6 -12.57 23.88 -16.84
C ARG A 6 -11.31 24.03 -16.02
N ARG A 7 -10.87 25.27 -15.80
CA ARG A 7 -9.74 25.60 -14.94
C ARG A 7 -10.20 26.54 -13.83
N LYS A 8 -9.71 26.29 -12.62
CA LYS A 8 -10.04 27.08 -11.44
C LYS A 8 -8.82 27.16 -10.53
N VAL A 9 -8.56 28.35 -10.01
CA VAL A 9 -7.40 28.61 -9.16
C VAL A 9 -7.88 29.00 -7.76
N PHE A 10 -7.22 28.46 -6.75
CA PHE A 10 -7.37 28.83 -5.36
C PHE A 10 -6.05 29.40 -4.85
N SER A 11 -6.13 30.41 -3.98
CA SER A 11 -4.97 31.02 -3.33
C SER A 11 -5.27 31.37 -1.88
N GLU A 12 -4.24 31.74 -1.11
CA GLU A 12 -4.36 32.13 0.31
C GLU A 12 -5.05 31.05 1.15
N ASN A 13 -4.51 29.83 1.07
CA ASN A 13 -5.04 28.64 1.76
C ASN A 13 -6.55 28.39 1.47
N MET A 14 -6.94 28.54 0.20
CA MET A 14 -8.32 28.48 -0.28
C MET A 14 -9.23 29.63 0.18
N GLY A 15 -8.70 30.66 0.84
CA GLY A 15 -9.45 31.87 1.19
C GLY A 15 -9.87 32.70 -0.02
N LYS A 16 -9.10 32.61 -1.12
CA LYS A 16 -9.45 33.22 -2.41
C LYS A 16 -9.72 32.15 -3.47
N LYS A 17 -10.73 32.43 -4.30
CA LYS A 17 -11.20 31.56 -5.36
C LYS A 17 -11.42 32.37 -6.63
N SER A 18 -10.81 31.95 -7.74
CA SER A 18 -11.05 32.57 -9.05
C SER A 18 -12.41 32.17 -9.62
N GLU A 19 -12.90 32.99 -10.54
CA GLU A 19 -13.93 32.55 -11.48
C GLU A 19 -13.40 31.39 -12.34
N PRO A 20 -14.26 30.42 -12.73
CA PRO A 20 -13.85 29.29 -13.54
C PRO A 20 -13.60 29.73 -15.00
N GLU A 21 -12.42 29.43 -15.51
CA GLU A 21 -12.10 29.56 -16.94
C GLU A 21 -12.67 28.34 -17.67
N VAL A 22 -13.58 28.58 -18.63
CA VAL A 22 -14.18 27.52 -19.46
C VAL A 22 -13.74 27.71 -20.90
N LYS A 23 -13.14 26.68 -21.50
CA LYS A 23 -12.72 26.69 -22.91
C LYS A 23 -13.22 25.44 -23.62
N MET A 24 -13.60 25.55 -24.88
CA MET A 24 -13.93 24.39 -25.70
C MET A 24 -12.71 23.47 -25.85
N CYS A 25 -12.92 22.17 -25.73
CA CYS A 25 -11.87 21.15 -25.83
C CYS A 25 -12.33 19.99 -26.71
N LYS A 26 -11.38 19.17 -27.14
CA LYS A 26 -11.68 17.93 -27.86
C LYS A 26 -12.17 16.87 -26.88
N GLN A 27 -13.01 15.94 -27.34
CA GLN A 27 -13.45 14.79 -26.52
C GLN A 27 -12.25 13.95 -26.00
N SER A 28 -11.17 13.90 -26.78
CA SER A 28 -9.93 13.21 -26.41
C SER A 28 -9.17 13.87 -25.25
N GLU A 29 -9.47 15.13 -24.91
CA GLU A 29 -8.85 15.88 -23.82
C GLU A 29 -9.64 15.68 -22.51
N ASN A 30 -9.90 14.42 -22.17
CA ASN A 30 -10.62 14.03 -20.96
C ASN A 30 -9.64 13.64 -19.85
N TRP A 31 -9.21 14.63 -19.07
CA TRP A 31 -8.30 14.43 -17.95
C TRP A 31 -8.54 15.47 -16.86
N THR A 32 -7.99 15.21 -15.68
CA THR A 32 -7.91 16.18 -14.58
C THR A 32 -6.44 16.39 -14.22
N ILE A 33 -6.00 17.64 -14.17
CA ILE A 33 -4.70 18.01 -13.61
C ILE A 33 -4.95 18.83 -12.36
N VAL A 34 -4.25 18.45 -11.29
CA VAL A 34 -4.17 19.23 -10.06
C VAL A 34 -2.74 19.72 -9.93
N THR A 35 -2.58 21.03 -9.85
CA THR A 35 -1.30 21.68 -9.56
C THR A 35 -1.46 22.49 -8.29
N PHE A 36 -0.55 22.29 -7.34
CA PHE A 36 -0.55 23.03 -6.09
C PHE A 36 0.86 23.44 -5.71
N LYS A 37 0.97 24.54 -4.98
CA LYS A 37 2.20 24.97 -4.32
C LYS A 37 1.92 24.94 -2.82
N PRO A 38 2.57 24.04 -2.04
CA PRO A 38 2.35 23.98 -0.60
C PRO A 38 2.78 25.29 0.06
N ASP A 39 2.04 25.68 1.10
CA ASP A 39 2.39 26.81 1.96
C ASP A 39 3.42 26.33 2.98
N LEU A 40 4.70 26.34 2.57
CA LEU A 40 5.80 25.76 3.34
C LEU A 40 5.97 26.40 4.73
N ALA A 41 5.65 27.69 4.85
CA ALA A 41 5.74 28.41 6.12
C ALA A 41 4.79 27.84 7.19
N LYS A 42 3.66 27.22 6.81
CA LYS A 42 2.76 26.54 7.76
C LYS A 42 3.31 25.22 8.30
N PHE A 43 4.37 24.71 7.68
CA PHE A 43 5.06 23.50 8.10
C PHE A 43 6.46 23.82 8.67
N ASP A 44 6.75 25.10 8.93
CA ASP A 44 8.07 25.58 9.35
C ASP A 44 9.19 25.20 8.37
N LEU A 45 8.86 25.16 7.07
CA LEU A 45 9.77 24.82 5.97
C LEU A 45 10.05 26.04 5.08
N THR A 46 11.27 26.12 4.56
CA THR A 46 11.67 27.08 3.52
C THR A 46 11.70 26.46 2.13
N GLU A 47 12.01 25.17 2.06
CA GLU A 47 12.05 24.35 0.85
C GLU A 47 11.58 22.92 1.12
N LEU A 48 11.34 22.16 0.05
CA LEU A 48 11.14 20.72 0.13
C LEU A 48 12.51 20.07 0.05
N ASP A 49 13.03 19.61 1.18
CA ASP A 49 14.34 18.96 1.24
C ASP A 49 14.35 17.59 0.53
N HIS A 50 15.53 16.99 0.48
CA HIS A 50 15.74 15.70 -0.17
C HIS A 50 14.86 14.59 0.41
N ASP A 51 14.64 14.55 1.73
CA ASP A 51 13.95 13.46 2.41
C ASP A 51 12.44 13.55 2.21
N ILE A 52 11.87 14.74 2.28
CA ILE A 52 10.47 15.01 1.94
C ILE A 52 10.21 14.62 0.49
N VAL A 53 11.09 15.05 -0.43
CA VAL A 53 10.97 14.68 -1.85
C VAL A 53 11.11 13.18 -2.04
N ALA A 54 12.01 12.50 -1.33
CA ALA A 54 12.16 11.05 -1.38
C ALA A 54 10.89 10.32 -0.93
N LEU A 55 10.23 10.77 0.14
CA LEU A 55 8.96 10.23 0.60
C LEU A 55 7.84 10.42 -0.44
N MET A 56 7.76 11.60 -1.07
CA MET A 56 6.80 11.85 -2.14
C MET A 56 7.07 10.96 -3.37
N ARG A 57 8.34 10.79 -3.76
CA ARG A 57 8.74 9.90 -4.87
C ARG A 57 8.41 8.44 -4.58
N ARG A 58 8.73 7.97 -3.36
CA ARG A 58 8.37 6.63 -2.89
C ARG A 58 6.86 6.43 -3.03
N ARG A 59 6.07 7.42 -2.61
CA ARG A 59 4.60 7.34 -2.69
C ARG A 59 4.09 7.20 -4.13
N VAL A 60 4.75 7.81 -5.12
CA VAL A 60 4.44 7.58 -6.55
C VAL A 60 4.82 6.15 -6.97
N GLY A 61 5.92 5.62 -6.45
CA GLY A 61 6.31 4.20 -6.57
C GLY A 61 5.25 3.25 -6.02
N ASP A 62 4.71 3.53 -4.82
CA ASP A 62 3.61 2.75 -4.24
C ASP A 62 2.43 2.67 -5.21
N MET A 63 2.02 3.81 -5.78
CA MET A 63 0.90 3.85 -6.72
C MET A 63 1.14 3.00 -7.97
N ALA A 64 2.37 2.99 -8.50
CA ALA A 64 2.73 2.15 -9.65
C ALA A 64 2.60 0.65 -9.32
N GLY A 65 3.07 0.25 -8.14
CA GLY A 65 2.97 -1.12 -7.65
C GLY A 65 1.53 -1.60 -7.46
N ILE A 66 0.73 -0.83 -6.72
CA ILE A 66 -0.61 -1.26 -6.28
C ILE A 66 -1.69 -1.12 -7.34
N LEU A 67 -1.54 -0.19 -8.30
CA LEU A 67 -2.43 -0.11 -9.47
C LEU A 67 -2.03 -1.12 -10.55
N GLY A 68 -0.76 -1.54 -10.56
CA GLY A 68 -0.22 -2.53 -11.47
C GLY A 68 -0.48 -2.20 -12.94
N LYS A 69 -0.94 -3.19 -13.71
CA LYS A 69 -1.15 -3.06 -15.16
C LYS A 69 -2.35 -2.18 -15.55
N SER A 70 -3.19 -1.79 -14.60
CA SER A 70 -4.40 -1.01 -14.89
C SER A 70 -4.08 0.46 -15.21
N VAL A 71 -2.96 0.99 -14.69
CA VAL A 71 -2.58 2.41 -14.83
C VAL A 71 -1.08 2.53 -15.11
N ASN A 72 -0.72 3.30 -16.13
CA ASN A 72 0.66 3.71 -16.35
C ASN A 72 0.97 4.91 -15.44
N VAL A 73 1.96 4.75 -14.56
CA VAL A 73 2.39 5.81 -13.64
C VAL A 73 3.70 6.42 -14.12
N GLU A 74 3.74 7.75 -14.16
CA GLU A 74 4.90 8.53 -14.55
C GLU A 74 5.27 9.53 -13.45
N LEU A 75 6.58 9.74 -13.28
CA LEU A 75 7.15 10.74 -12.37
C LEU A 75 8.13 11.59 -13.17
N ASN A 76 7.89 12.89 -13.23
CA ASN A 76 8.72 13.85 -13.98
C ASN A 76 8.96 13.44 -15.45
N GLY A 77 7.93 12.91 -16.10
CA GLY A 77 7.98 12.44 -17.50
C GLY A 77 8.69 11.10 -17.71
N GLN A 78 9.11 10.42 -16.64
CA GLN A 78 9.70 9.09 -16.70
C GLN A 78 8.74 8.04 -16.14
N LYS A 79 8.58 6.94 -16.86
CA LYS A 79 7.74 5.82 -16.42
C LYS A 79 8.36 5.12 -15.21
N VAL A 80 7.55 4.89 -14.18
CA VAL A 80 7.96 4.14 -12.99
C VAL A 80 8.06 2.65 -13.33
N ALA A 81 9.11 1.98 -12.84
CA ALA A 81 9.48 0.64 -13.29
C ALA A 81 8.55 -0.49 -12.81
N ALA A 82 8.05 -0.42 -11.57
CA ALA A 82 7.21 -1.46 -10.98
C ALA A 82 5.81 -1.47 -11.61
N LYS A 83 5.43 -2.60 -12.22
CA LYS A 83 4.16 -2.77 -12.97
C LYS A 83 3.20 -3.77 -12.33
N SER A 84 3.55 -4.30 -11.16
CA SER A 84 2.71 -5.21 -10.39
C SER A 84 3.03 -5.10 -8.91
N PHE A 85 2.11 -5.56 -8.06
CA PHE A 85 2.34 -5.59 -6.62
C PHE A 85 3.52 -6.48 -6.25
N SER A 86 3.69 -7.62 -6.95
CA SER A 86 4.85 -8.52 -6.78
C SER A 86 6.18 -7.81 -7.06
N GLU A 87 6.31 -7.13 -8.20
CA GLU A 87 7.52 -6.36 -8.55
C GLU A 87 7.80 -5.24 -7.55
N TYR A 88 6.75 -4.58 -7.06
CA TYR A 88 6.87 -3.55 -6.02
C TYR A 88 7.41 -4.14 -4.70
N VAL A 89 6.88 -5.29 -4.27
CA VAL A 89 7.40 -5.97 -3.07
C VAL A 89 8.84 -6.41 -3.26
N GLN A 90 9.22 -6.87 -4.46
CA GLN A 90 10.60 -7.26 -4.75
C GLN A 90 11.60 -6.11 -4.53
N LEU A 91 11.21 -4.85 -4.76
CA LEU A 91 12.07 -3.70 -4.46
C LEU A 91 12.44 -3.61 -2.96
N TYR A 92 11.51 -3.98 -2.06
CA TYR A 92 11.80 -4.06 -0.62
C TYR A 92 12.76 -5.20 -0.31
N ILE A 93 12.48 -6.38 -0.85
CA ILE A 93 13.32 -7.57 -0.66
C ILE A 93 14.75 -7.31 -1.15
N ASP A 94 14.90 -6.80 -2.37
CA ASP A 94 16.19 -6.46 -2.96
C ASP A 94 16.94 -5.40 -2.15
N SER A 95 16.23 -4.45 -1.53
CA SER A 95 16.86 -3.42 -0.70
C SER A 95 17.53 -4.02 0.53
N VAL A 96 16.91 -5.01 1.16
CA VAL A 96 17.48 -5.73 2.31
C VAL A 96 18.53 -6.76 1.86
N SER A 97 18.35 -7.41 0.71
CA SER A 97 19.33 -8.37 0.18
C SER A 97 20.64 -7.71 -0.26
N LYS A 98 20.61 -6.45 -0.68
CA LYS A 98 21.83 -5.65 -0.88
C LYS A 98 22.64 -5.44 0.40
N GLU A 99 22.04 -5.61 1.58
CA GLU A 99 22.70 -5.60 2.88
C GLU A 99 23.30 -6.98 3.25
N GLY A 100 23.24 -7.96 2.34
CA GLY A 100 23.83 -9.29 2.48
C GLY A 100 22.88 -10.36 3.01
N VAL A 101 21.58 -10.08 3.12
CA VAL A 101 20.57 -11.02 3.64
C VAL A 101 19.59 -11.43 2.53
N GLU A 102 19.75 -12.63 1.99
CA GLU A 102 18.79 -13.19 1.04
C GLU A 102 17.50 -13.60 1.79
N LEU A 103 16.38 -12.94 1.47
CA LEU A 103 15.10 -13.19 2.12
C LEU A 103 14.16 -13.94 1.16
N PRO A 104 13.56 -15.07 1.58
CA PRO A 104 12.53 -15.72 0.79
C PRO A 104 11.30 -14.82 0.74
N SER A 105 10.59 -14.81 -0.39
CA SER A 105 9.32 -14.11 -0.50
C SER A 105 8.31 -14.93 -1.30
N ILE A 106 7.05 -14.88 -0.89
CA ILE A 106 5.97 -15.63 -1.55
C ILE A 106 4.82 -14.72 -1.77
N TYR A 107 4.57 -14.50 -3.05
CA TYR A 107 3.49 -13.69 -3.56
C TYR A 107 2.31 -14.56 -3.99
N GLN A 108 1.10 -14.11 -3.69
CA GLN A 108 -0.15 -14.65 -4.17
C GLN A 108 -1.16 -13.54 -4.41
N LYS A 109 -1.67 -13.47 -5.64
CA LYS A 109 -2.95 -12.81 -5.91
C LYS A 109 -4.06 -13.81 -5.58
N GLU A 110 -4.73 -13.60 -4.46
CA GLU A 110 -5.78 -14.49 -3.98
C GLU A 110 -7.06 -14.34 -4.81
N ASN A 111 -7.44 -13.09 -5.07
CA ASN A 111 -8.56 -12.74 -5.94
C ASN A 111 -8.39 -11.29 -6.42
N ASP A 112 -9.42 -10.73 -7.05
CA ASP A 112 -9.35 -9.35 -7.56
C ASP A 112 -9.33 -8.26 -6.49
N HIS A 113 -9.61 -8.61 -5.23
CA HIS A 113 -9.59 -7.69 -4.10
C HIS A 113 -8.36 -7.87 -3.21
N TRP A 114 -7.59 -8.94 -3.34
CA TRP A 114 -6.49 -9.26 -2.42
C TRP A 114 -5.25 -9.76 -3.14
N GLU A 115 -4.16 -9.02 -2.98
CA GLU A 115 -2.80 -9.49 -3.26
C GLU A 115 -2.01 -9.50 -1.96
N VAL A 116 -1.33 -10.61 -1.69
CA VAL A 116 -0.56 -10.82 -0.47
C VAL A 116 0.84 -11.26 -0.84
N CYS A 117 1.84 -10.71 -0.17
CA CYS A 117 3.18 -11.29 -0.14
C CYS A 117 3.63 -11.44 1.31
N VAL A 118 4.37 -12.52 1.60
CA VAL A 118 4.99 -12.74 2.90
C VAL A 118 6.48 -12.99 2.73
N SER A 119 7.27 -12.40 3.61
CA SER A 119 8.70 -12.64 3.78
C SER A 119 9.03 -12.74 5.26
N LEU A 120 10.30 -12.97 5.58
CA LEU A 120 10.78 -13.09 6.95
C LEU A 120 11.23 -11.73 7.49
N SER A 121 10.98 -11.50 8.78
CA SER A 121 11.52 -10.38 9.53
C SER A 121 12.44 -10.86 10.66
N GLN A 122 13.24 -9.94 11.20
CA GLN A 122 14.22 -10.22 12.27
C GLN A 122 13.59 -10.13 13.67
N GLY A 123 12.51 -10.89 13.91
CA GLY A 123 11.87 -10.99 15.23
C GLY A 123 11.01 -9.80 15.66
N GLN A 124 10.81 -8.82 14.77
CA GLN A 124 9.79 -7.78 14.90
C GLN A 124 8.81 -7.86 13.72
N PHE A 125 7.50 -7.83 14.01
CA PHE A 125 6.49 -7.87 12.96
C PHE A 125 6.61 -6.64 12.06
N GLN A 126 6.70 -6.86 10.76
CA GLN A 126 6.76 -5.79 9.77
C GLN A 126 5.60 -5.90 8.80
N GLN A 127 5.14 -4.75 8.30
CA GLN A 127 4.05 -4.72 7.33
C GLN A 127 4.18 -3.56 6.37
N VAL A 128 3.74 -3.78 5.13
CA VAL A 128 3.49 -2.73 4.14
C VAL A 128 2.13 -3.02 3.53
N SER A 129 1.15 -2.15 3.78
CA SER A 129 -0.22 -2.44 3.34
C SER A 129 -0.96 -1.25 2.77
N PHE A 130 -1.90 -1.57 1.89
CA PHE A 130 -2.73 -0.63 1.17
C PHE A 130 -4.19 -1.07 1.20
N VAL A 131 -5.09 -0.11 1.42
CA VAL A 131 -6.54 -0.29 1.30
C VAL A 131 -7.08 0.72 0.32
N ASN A 132 -7.65 0.27 -0.80
CA ASN A 132 -8.19 1.15 -1.86
C ASN A 132 -7.16 2.22 -2.30
N GLY A 133 -5.90 1.82 -2.41
CA GLY A 133 -4.80 2.71 -2.75
C GLY A 133 -4.23 3.54 -1.59
N ILE A 134 -4.85 3.57 -0.41
CA ILE A 134 -4.37 4.32 0.76
C ILE A 134 -3.32 3.50 1.51
N ALA A 135 -2.16 4.09 1.82
CA ALA A 135 -1.13 3.45 2.63
C ALA A 135 -1.55 3.38 4.11
N THR A 136 -1.86 2.18 4.59
CA THR A 136 -2.19 1.93 6.01
C THR A 136 -0.90 1.66 6.79
N ILE A 137 -0.13 2.71 7.06
CA ILE A 137 1.22 2.60 7.64
C ILE A 137 1.26 1.98 9.04
N ARG A 138 0.15 2.02 9.78
CA ARG A 138 0.00 1.33 11.09
C ARG A 138 -0.75 0.00 10.97
N GLY A 139 -1.07 -0.43 9.76
CA GLY A 139 -1.75 -1.69 9.48
C GLY A 139 -3.25 -1.62 9.80
N GLY A 140 -3.76 -2.60 10.53
CA GLY A 140 -5.17 -2.67 10.90
C GLY A 140 -5.76 -4.07 10.77
N THR A 141 -7.08 -4.13 10.68
CA THR A 141 -7.85 -5.38 10.64
C THR A 141 -7.51 -6.25 9.43
N HIS A 142 -7.25 -5.69 8.24
CA HIS A 142 -6.87 -6.42 7.04
C HIS A 142 -5.49 -7.09 7.15
N VAL A 143 -4.50 -6.38 7.70
CA VAL A 143 -3.17 -6.94 7.96
C VAL A 143 -3.27 -8.06 8.99
N ASN A 144 -4.03 -7.85 10.07
CA ASN A 144 -4.24 -8.87 11.08
C ASN A 144 -4.95 -10.11 10.51
N TYR A 145 -5.93 -9.94 9.62
CA TYR A 145 -6.63 -11.04 8.98
C TYR A 145 -5.67 -11.96 8.20
N VAL A 146 -4.75 -11.38 7.42
CA VAL A 146 -3.72 -12.14 6.68
C VAL A 146 -2.68 -12.74 7.63
N ALA A 147 -2.06 -11.91 8.48
CA ALA A 147 -0.96 -12.34 9.35
C ALA A 147 -1.39 -13.42 10.35
N ASN A 148 -2.61 -13.34 10.88
CA ASN A 148 -3.12 -14.34 11.83
C ASN A 148 -3.34 -15.71 11.17
N GLN A 149 -3.76 -15.76 9.90
CA GLN A 149 -3.89 -17.03 9.16
C GLN A 149 -2.53 -17.71 9.02
N ILE A 150 -1.52 -16.97 8.55
CA ILE A 150 -0.15 -17.48 8.35
C ILE A 150 0.44 -17.94 9.69
N ALA A 151 0.39 -17.09 10.71
CA ALA A 151 0.96 -17.40 12.01
C ALA A 151 0.27 -18.57 12.70
N SER A 152 -1.06 -18.71 12.56
CA SER A 152 -1.79 -19.84 13.15
C SER A 152 -1.42 -21.17 12.49
N HIS A 153 -1.23 -21.16 11.15
CA HIS A 153 -0.79 -22.35 10.43
C HIS A 153 0.62 -22.78 10.85
N LEU A 154 1.58 -21.85 10.85
CA LEU A 154 2.96 -22.11 11.27
C LEU A 154 3.04 -22.59 12.72
N MET A 155 2.30 -21.94 13.63
CA MET A 155 2.19 -22.38 15.02
C MET A 155 1.68 -23.81 15.13
N GLY A 156 0.67 -24.19 14.33
CA GLY A 156 0.14 -25.55 14.29
C GLY A 156 1.17 -26.58 13.81
N ILE A 157 2.02 -26.22 12.84
CA ILE A 157 3.10 -27.08 12.35
C ILE A 157 4.19 -27.24 13.41
N VAL A 158 4.68 -26.14 13.97
CA VAL A 158 5.78 -26.24 14.94
C VAL A 158 5.35 -26.95 16.22
N ASN A 159 4.12 -26.72 16.71
CA ASN A 159 3.62 -27.46 17.87
C ASN A 159 3.45 -28.97 17.60
N LYS A 160 3.27 -29.39 16.34
CA LYS A 160 3.27 -30.82 15.95
C LYS A 160 4.68 -31.41 15.97
N ILE A 161 5.67 -30.65 15.49
CA ILE A 161 7.08 -31.07 15.43
C ILE A 161 7.71 -31.06 16.84
N ASN A 162 7.50 -29.98 17.58
CA ASN A 162 8.03 -29.77 18.92
C ASN A 162 6.89 -29.45 19.89
N LYS A 163 6.34 -30.52 20.50
CA LYS A 163 5.25 -30.42 21.48
C LYS A 163 5.63 -29.64 22.75
N GLN A 164 6.92 -29.43 23.01
CA GLN A 164 7.41 -28.67 24.15
C GLN A 164 7.60 -27.17 23.86
N ALA A 165 7.54 -26.75 22.59
CA ALA A 165 7.82 -25.38 22.19
C ALA A 165 6.81 -24.34 22.71
N SER A 166 5.60 -24.77 23.10
CA SER A 166 4.51 -23.90 23.62
C SER A 166 4.43 -22.53 22.92
N MET A 167 4.51 -22.54 21.59
CA MET A 167 4.73 -21.31 20.85
C MET A 167 3.47 -20.46 20.82
N LYS A 168 3.60 -19.15 21.07
CA LYS A 168 2.48 -18.19 21.06
C LYS A 168 2.33 -17.54 19.69
N LEU A 169 1.09 -17.28 19.27
CA LEU A 169 0.78 -16.63 17.99
C LEU A 169 1.54 -15.31 17.79
N HIS A 170 1.64 -14.49 18.83
CA HIS A 170 2.39 -13.23 18.80
C HIS A 170 3.88 -13.45 18.48
N THR A 171 4.49 -14.50 19.03
CA THR A 171 5.90 -14.84 18.76
C THR A 171 6.09 -15.17 17.29
N VAL A 172 5.22 -15.99 16.71
CA VAL A 172 5.29 -16.35 15.29
C VAL A 172 5.09 -15.11 14.40
N LYS A 173 4.08 -14.29 14.71
CA LYS A 173 3.85 -13.02 13.99
C LYS A 173 5.08 -12.11 14.02
N GLY A 174 5.83 -12.11 15.12
CA GLY A 174 7.07 -11.33 15.23
C GLY A 174 8.09 -11.60 14.13
N TYR A 175 8.06 -12.77 13.48
CA TYR A 175 8.99 -13.13 12.39
C TYR A 175 8.41 -12.94 10.99
N LEU A 176 7.21 -12.35 10.87
CA LEU A 176 6.57 -12.12 9.58
C LEU A 176 6.80 -10.69 9.10
N TRP A 177 7.14 -10.57 7.83
CA TRP A 177 7.02 -9.34 7.05
C TRP A 177 5.89 -9.52 6.03
N VAL A 178 4.76 -8.85 6.26
CA VAL A 178 3.55 -9.04 5.44
C VAL A 178 3.27 -7.83 4.56
N PHE A 179 3.06 -8.09 3.28
CA PHE A 179 2.65 -7.10 2.30
C PHE A 179 1.21 -7.38 1.88
N VAL A 180 0.34 -6.38 1.92
CA VAL A 180 -1.09 -6.53 1.59
C VAL A 180 -1.56 -5.40 0.69
N ASN A 181 -2.11 -5.72 -0.48
CA ASN A 181 -2.89 -4.80 -1.30
C ASN A 181 -4.35 -5.28 -1.29
N ALA A 182 -5.25 -4.49 -0.70
CA ALA A 182 -6.63 -4.88 -0.49
C ALA A 182 -7.64 -3.86 -1.04
N LEU A 183 -8.75 -4.36 -1.58
CA LEU A 183 -9.95 -3.60 -1.90
C LEU A 183 -11.06 -3.91 -0.89
N ILE A 184 -11.47 -2.89 -0.13
CA ILE A 184 -12.41 -3.00 0.98
C ILE A 184 -13.63 -2.12 0.70
N GLU A 185 -14.83 -2.68 0.86
CA GLU A 185 -16.07 -1.92 0.76
C GLU A 185 -16.24 -0.97 1.95
N ASN A 186 -16.54 0.30 1.66
CA ASN A 186 -16.81 1.34 2.65
C ASN A 186 -15.86 1.33 3.86
N PRO A 187 -14.53 1.47 3.65
CA PRO A 187 -13.55 1.28 4.70
C PRO A 187 -13.66 2.37 5.77
N LEU A 188 -13.56 1.94 7.04
CA LEU A 188 -13.48 2.76 8.23
C LEU A 188 -12.04 2.76 8.73
N PHE A 189 -11.59 3.93 9.17
CA PHE A 189 -10.25 4.14 9.68
C PHE A 189 -10.29 4.79 11.06
N ASP A 190 -9.16 4.75 11.74
CA ASP A 190 -8.96 5.40 13.03
C ASP A 190 -9.15 6.93 13.01
N SER A 191 -8.76 7.57 11.90
CA SER A 191 -8.77 9.03 11.74
C SER A 191 -8.77 9.44 10.26
N GLN A 192 -8.78 10.74 10.00
CA GLN A 192 -8.72 11.30 8.64
C GLN A 192 -7.40 10.98 7.91
N THR A 193 -6.29 10.74 8.62
CA THR A 193 -5.02 10.34 8.00
C THR A 193 -5.06 8.89 7.51
N LYS A 194 -6.04 8.10 7.97
CA LYS A 194 -6.33 6.73 7.51
C LYS A 194 -5.16 5.75 7.63
N GLU A 195 -4.38 5.90 8.69
CA GLU A 195 -3.17 5.10 8.91
C GLU A 195 -3.47 3.67 9.38
N THR A 196 -4.64 3.45 10.01
CA THR A 196 -5.07 2.15 10.52
C THR A 196 -6.48 1.81 10.05
N LEU A 197 -6.67 0.66 9.40
CA LEU A 197 -8.00 0.15 9.06
C LEU A 197 -8.69 -0.44 10.31
N THR A 198 -9.94 -0.03 10.55
CA THR A 198 -10.76 -0.48 11.69
C THR A 198 -11.99 -1.27 11.27
N THR A 199 -12.34 -1.31 9.98
CA THR A 199 -13.46 -2.12 9.46
C THR A 199 -13.36 -3.56 9.94
N HIS A 200 -14.45 -4.12 10.44
CA HIS A 200 -14.49 -5.53 10.83
C HIS A 200 -14.41 -6.44 9.60
N GLN A 201 -13.74 -7.59 9.74
CA GLN A 201 -13.53 -8.53 8.63
C GLN A 201 -14.83 -8.97 7.93
N SER A 202 -15.92 -9.15 8.69
CA SER A 202 -17.25 -9.49 8.15
C SER A 202 -17.83 -8.43 7.21
N SER A 203 -17.30 -7.21 7.24
CA SER A 203 -17.76 -6.06 6.47
C SER A 203 -16.78 -5.64 5.39
N PHE A 204 -15.80 -6.49 5.04
CA PHE A 204 -14.85 -6.18 3.97
C PHE A 204 -15.45 -6.21 2.56
N GLY A 205 -16.59 -6.87 2.38
CA GLY A 205 -17.19 -7.12 1.06
C GLY A 205 -16.52 -8.25 0.26
N SER A 206 -15.39 -8.76 0.75
CA SER A 206 -14.64 -9.87 0.15
C SER A 206 -13.89 -10.67 1.22
N THR A 207 -13.42 -11.87 0.87
CA THR A 207 -12.59 -12.72 1.74
C THR A 207 -11.21 -12.95 1.16
N CYS A 208 -10.26 -13.33 2.01
CA CYS A 208 -8.88 -13.67 1.66
C CYS A 208 -8.47 -14.92 2.43
N PHE A 209 -8.88 -16.08 1.93
CA PHE A 209 -8.52 -17.37 2.52
C PHE A 209 -7.24 -17.89 1.88
N LEU A 210 -6.13 -17.89 2.61
CA LEU A 210 -4.86 -18.36 2.06
C LEU A 210 -4.88 -19.88 1.91
N SER A 211 -4.63 -20.37 0.70
CA SER A 211 -4.61 -21.80 0.39
C SER A 211 -3.52 -22.57 1.15
N GLU A 212 -3.73 -23.86 1.39
CA GLU A 212 -2.68 -24.71 1.98
C GLU A 212 -1.38 -24.68 1.16
N ASP A 213 -1.48 -24.60 -0.16
CA ASP A 213 -0.31 -24.55 -1.04
C ASP A 213 0.48 -23.24 -0.88
N PHE A 214 -0.19 -22.12 -0.61
CA PHE A 214 0.49 -20.88 -0.22
C PHE A 214 1.22 -21.06 1.11
N LEU A 215 0.51 -21.59 2.10
CA LEU A 215 1.04 -21.78 3.44
C LEU A 215 2.20 -22.80 3.48
N LYS A 216 2.22 -23.76 2.55
CA LYS A 216 3.30 -24.74 2.41
C LYS A 216 4.53 -24.23 1.68
N ARG A 217 4.37 -23.30 0.74
CA ARG A 217 5.51 -22.70 0.01
C ARG A 217 6.38 -21.85 0.91
N GLY A 218 5.82 -21.28 1.98
CA GLY A 218 6.49 -20.41 2.98
C GLY A 218 7.30 -21.14 4.02
N MET A 219 7.57 -22.41 3.77
CA MET A 219 8.29 -23.31 4.65
C MET A 219 9.58 -23.78 3.99
#